data_AF-A0A951BAA2-F1
#
_entry.id   AF-A0A951BAA2-F1
#
_cell.length_a   1.000
_cell.length_b   1.000
_cell.length_c   1.000
_cell.angle_alpha   90.00
_cell.angle_beta   90.00
_cell.angle_gamma   90.00
#
_symmetry.space_group_name_H-M   'P 1'
#
loop_
_entity.id
_entity.type
_entity.pdbx_description
1 polymer ?
#
loop_
_entity_poly.entity_id
_entity_poly.type
_entity_poly.pdbx_seq_one_letter_code
_entity_poly.pdbx_strand_id
1 'polypeptide(L)' 'MSVFVIGISGPSGAGKTTIANALASELRAPVISLDSYYYDLADAPLDDRARKNFDHPEALEHQLLFHHLFALRK' A
#
# COMPACT_ATOMS: atom_id res chain seq x y z
N MET A 1 22.21 -8.16 -5.13
CA MET A 1 21.34 -7.67 -6.22
C MET A 1 20.72 -6.35 -5.77
N SER A 2 20.64 -5.33 -6.62
CA SER A 2 20.00 -4.05 -6.25
C SER A 2 18.54 -4.05 -6.66
N VAL A 3 17.62 -3.94 -5.70
CA VAL A 3 16.19 -3.75 -5.97
C VAL A 3 15.92 -2.28 -6.31
N PHE A 4 15.17 -2.05 -7.38
CA PHE A 4 14.69 -0.72 -7.78
C PHE A 4 13.21 -0.58 -7.42
N VAL A 5 12.86 0.43 -6.63
CA VAL A 5 11.49 0.66 -6.16
C VAL A 5 10.90 1.86 -6.89
N ILE A 6 9.72 1.68 -7.47
CA ILE A 6 8.97 2.73 -8.17
C ILE A 6 7.73 3.07 -7.34
N GLY A 7 7.66 4.31 -6.85
CA GLY A 7 6.47 4.82 -6.15
C GLY A 7 5.49 5.48 -7.13
N ILE A 8 4.22 5.09 -7.07
CA ILE A 8 3.14 5.69 -7.86
C ILE A 8 2.11 6.29 -6.90
N SER A 9 2.02 7.62 -6.86
CA SER A 9 1.16 8.38 -5.95
C SER A 9 0.13 9.24 -6.69
N GLY A 10 -0.90 9.69 -5.98
CA GLY A 10 -1.98 10.51 -6.53
C GLY A 10 -3.33 10.30 -5.82
N PRO A 11 -4.34 11.16 -6.07
CA PRO A 11 -5.63 11.07 -5.40
C PRO A 11 -6.39 9.79 -5.79
N SER A 12 -7.43 9.45 -5.02
CA SER A 12 -8.35 8.37 -5.38
C SER A 12 -8.99 8.63 -6.75
N GLY A 13 -9.23 7.58 -7.53
CA GLY A 13 -9.77 7.70 -8.90
C GLY A 13 -8.78 8.19 -9.98
N ALA A 14 -7.54 8.56 -9.64
CA ALA A 14 -6.55 9.07 -10.61
C ALA A 14 -5.94 8.02 -11.56
N GLY A 15 -6.33 6.74 -11.46
CA GLY A 15 -5.80 5.67 -12.33
C GLY A 15 -4.46 5.06 -11.88
N LYS A 16 -4.04 5.28 -10.63
CA LYS A 16 -2.78 4.71 -10.06
C LYS A 16 -2.66 3.21 -10.26
N THR A 17 -3.70 2.46 -9.88
CA THR A 17 -3.75 1.00 -9.98
C THR A 17 -3.61 0.54 -11.43
N THR A 18 -4.24 1.25 -12.37
CA THR A 18 -4.13 0.98 -13.81
C THR A 18 -2.69 1.13 -14.29
N ILE A 19 -2.03 2.23 -13.96
CA ILE A 19 -0.64 2.50 -14.35
C ILE A 19 0.31 1.51 -13.67
N ALA A 20 0.12 1.23 -12.38
CA ALA A 20 0.95 0.29 -11.64
C ALA A 20 0.90 -1.12 -12.24
N ASN A 21 -0.29 -1.61 -12.57
CA ASN A 21 -0.46 -2.94 -13.18
C ASN A 21 0.09 -3.00 -14.60
N ALA A 22 -0.11 -1.96 -15.41
CA ALA A 22 0.45 -1.89 -16.76
C ALA A 22 1.99 -1.91 -16.71
N LEU A 23 2.60 -1.08 -15.87
CA LEU A 23 4.06 -1.03 -15.70
C LEU A 23 4.62 -2.34 -15.15
N ALA A 24 3.96 -2.93 -14.15
CA ALA A 24 4.35 -4.21 -13.57
C ALA A 24 4.31 -5.35 -14.59
N SER A 25 3.32 -5.37 -15.49
CA SER A 25 3.24 -6.33 -16.58
C SER A 25 4.42 -6.19 -17.54
N GLU A 26 4.71 -4.96 -18.00
CA GLU A 26 5.83 -4.69 -18.92
C GLU A 26 7.18 -5.03 -18.31
N LEU A 27 7.39 -4.70 -17.03
CA LEU A 27 8.65 -4.93 -16.32
C LEU A 27 8.77 -6.33 -15.71
N ARG A 28 7.71 -7.15 -15.76
CA ARG A 28 7.59 -8.44 -15.05
C ARG A 28 7.92 -8.29 -13.55
N ALA A 29 7.42 -7.23 -12.95
CA ALA A 29 7.66 -6.86 -11.56
C ALA A 29 6.42 -7.10 -10.68
N PRO A 30 6.59 -7.37 -9.38
CA PRO A 30 5.46 -7.42 -8.46
C PRO A 30 4.90 -6.02 -8.17
N VAL A 31 3.62 -5.95 -7.84
CA VAL A 31 2.96 -4.74 -7.33
C VAL A 31 2.73 -4.88 -5.82
N ILE A 32 3.09 -3.84 -5.07
CA ILE A 32 2.76 -3.70 -3.66
C ILE A 32 1.79 -2.53 -3.54
N SER A 33 0.57 -2.80 -3.10
CA SER A 33 -0.44 -1.77 -2.85
C SER A 33 -0.30 -1.22 -1.43
N LEU A 34 -0.25 0.10 -1.28
CA LEU A 34 -0.28 0.74 0.04
C LEU A 34 -1.62 0.49 0.75
N ASP A 35 -2.70 0.25 0.00
CA ASP A 35 -4.02 -0.07 0.53
C ASP A 35 -4.03 -1.41 1.30
N SER A 36 -3.03 -2.27 1.10
CA SER A 36 -2.86 -3.52 1.85
C SER A 36 -2.23 -3.31 3.24
N TYR A 37 -1.88 -2.07 3.61
CA TYR A 37 -1.18 -1.74 4.84
C TYR A 37 -2.02 -0.86 5.78
N TYR A 38 -3.35 -0.81 5.62
CA TYR A 38 -4.20 -0.27 6.68
C TYR A 38 -4.19 -1.20 7.89
N TYR A 39 -4.25 -0.64 9.10
CA TYR A 39 -4.42 -1.46 10.30
C TYR A 39 -5.69 -2.31 10.19
N ASP A 40 -5.57 -3.58 10.56
CA ASP A 40 -6.73 -4.46 10.66
C ASP A 40 -7.67 -3.97 11.77
N LEU A 41 -8.96 -3.87 11.43
CA LEU A 41 -10.02 -3.45 12.34
C LEU A 41 -11.01 -4.60 12.63
N ALA A 42 -10.65 -5.84 12.32
CA ALA A 42 -11.48 -7.02 12.53
C ALA A 42 -11.96 -7.17 13.97
N ASP A 43 -11.18 -6.72 14.96
CA ASP A 43 -11.52 -6.76 16.38
C ASP A 43 -12.24 -5.49 16.89
N ALA A 44 -12.33 -4.43 16.08
CA ALA A 44 -12.99 -3.19 16.48
C ALA A 44 -14.53 -3.32 16.37
N PRO A 45 -15.33 -2.66 17.24
CA PRO A 45 -16.77 -2.51 17.05
C PRO A 45 -17.13 -1.87 15.70
N LEU A 46 -18.26 -2.24 15.10
CA LEU A 46 -18.68 -1.71 13.79
C LEU A 46 -18.79 -0.17 13.77
N ASP A 47 -19.30 0.41 14.85
CA ASP A 47 -19.41 1.87 14.99
C ASP A 47 -18.06 2.57 14.97
N ASP A 48 -17.02 1.93 15.51
CA ASP A 48 -15.66 2.47 15.52
C ASP A 48 -15.01 2.33 14.15
N ARG A 49 -15.28 1.22 13.43
CA ARG A 49 -14.83 1.03 12.03
C ARG A 49 -15.40 2.12 11.13
N ALA A 50 -16.68 2.45 11.28
CA ALA A 50 -17.36 3.46 10.46
C ALA A 50 -16.83 4.89 10.66
N ARG A 51 -16.24 5.18 11.83
CA ARG A 51 -15.66 6.50 12.14
C ARG A 51 -14.20 6.63 11.74
N LYS A 52 -13.56 5.56 11.27
CA LYS A 52 -12.13 5.60 10.93
C LYS A 52 -11.89 6.48 9.70
N ASN A 53 -10.96 7.42 9.84
CA ASN A 53 -10.44 8.20 8.72
C ASN A 53 -9.27 7.45 8.07
N PHE A 54 -9.51 6.82 6.91
CA PHE A 54 -8.49 6.10 6.16
C PHE A 54 -7.55 7.01 5.36
N ASP A 55 -7.90 8.29 5.16
CA ASP A 55 -7.02 9.25 4.49
C ASP A 55 -5.95 9.84 5.43
N HIS A 56 -6.04 9.57 6.74
CA HIS A 56 -5.04 10.01 7.69
C HIS A 56 -3.78 9.13 7.61
N PRO A 57 -2.55 9.69 7.61
CA PRO A 57 -1.32 8.90 7.54
C PRO A 57 -1.21 7.81 8.60
N GLU A 58 -1.76 8.02 9.80
CA GLU A 58 -1.76 7.05 10.91
C GLU A 58 -2.72 5.86 10.71
N ALA A 59 -3.56 5.87 9.67
CA ALA A 59 -4.37 4.71 9.33
C ALA A 59 -3.53 3.55 8.79
N LEU A 60 -2.31 3.82 8.34
CA LEU A 60 -1.38 2.85 7.78
C LEU A 60 -0.41 2.29 8.83
N GLU A 61 -0.15 1.00 8.75
CA GLU A 61 0.86 0.29 9.53
C GLU A 61 2.25 0.44 8.89
N HIS A 62 2.84 1.63 9.04
CA HIS A 62 4.12 2.00 8.42
C HIS A 62 5.27 1.03 8.76
N GLN A 63 5.28 0.49 9.98
CA GLN A 63 6.32 -0.46 10.40
C GLN A 63 6.26 -1.76 9.61
N LEU A 64 5.06 -2.27 9.32
CA LEU A 64 4.87 -3.47 8.49
C LEU A 64 5.29 -3.19 7.04
N LEU A 65 4.93 -2.03 6.50
CA LEU A 65 5.37 -1.59 5.18
C LEU A 65 6.91 -1.55 5.08
N PHE A 66 7.57 -0.90 6.03
CA PHE A 66 9.03 -0.84 6.06
C PHE A 66 9.63 -2.24 6.17
N HIS A 67 9.10 -3.08 7.06
CA HIS A 67 9.56 -4.46 7.22
C HIS A 67 9.54 -5.23 5.87
N HIS A 68 8.43 -5.17 5.14
CA HIS A 68 8.31 -5.84 3.84
C HIS A 68 9.24 -5.22 2.78
N LEU A 69 9.34 -3.90 2.69
CA LEU A 69 10.22 -3.24 1.72
C LEU A 69 11.70 -3.54 1.97
N PHE A 70 12.14 -3.59 3.23
CA PHE A 70 13.51 -3.97 3.59
C PHE A 70 13.78 -5.45 3.35
N ALA A 71 12.79 -6.33 3.55
CA ALA A 71 12.93 -7.76 3.26
C ALA A 71 13.23 -8.04 1.78
N LEU A 72 12.75 -7.20 0.86
CA LEU A 72 13.02 -7.31 -0.57
C LEU A 72 14.48 -7.00 -0.95
N ARG A 73 15.21 -6.24 -0.12
CA ARG A 73 16.58 -5.80 -0.42
C ARG A 73 17.65 -6.85 -0.16
N LYS A 74 17.28 -8.06 0.27
CA LYS A 74 18.22 -9.16 0.56
C LYS A 74 18.74 -9.85 -0.71
#